data_AF-A0A353DR93-F1
#
_entry.id   AF-A0A353DR93-F1
#
_cell.length_a   1.000
_cell.length_b   1.000
_cell.length_c   1.000
_cell.angle_alpha   90.00
_cell.angle_beta   90.00
_cell.angle_gamma   90.00
#
_symmetry.space_group_name_H-M   'P 1'
#
loop_
_entity.id
_entity.type
_entity.pdbx_description
1 polymer ?
#
loop_
_entity_poly.entity_id
_entity_poly.type
_entity_poly.pdbx_seq_one_letter_code
_entity_poly.pdbx_strand_id
1 'polypeptide(L)' 'PYKGQKVAVVDDTCTTGGSLFHAIEAVEDEGCEVVKVLSIMDRRAGGSDELNRRGYDFQSLFVADDKGEIHITQIGSQ' A
#
# COMPACT_ATOMS: atom_id res chain seq x y z
N PRO A 1 -0.52 -3.91 24.72
CA PRO A 1 -1.79 -4.16 24.00
C PRO A 1 -1.76 -3.34 22.72
N TYR A 2 -1.94 -3.99 21.56
CA TYR A 2 -1.82 -3.32 20.25
C TYR A 2 -3.14 -2.73 19.73
N LYS A 3 -4.27 -3.24 20.25
CA LYS A 3 -5.63 -2.82 19.91
C LYS A 3 -5.81 -1.30 19.94
N GLY A 4 -6.37 -0.75 18.85
CA GLY A 4 -6.65 0.67 18.66
C GLY A 4 -5.44 1.51 18.24
N GLN A 5 -4.25 0.91 18.06
CA GLN A 5 -3.12 1.65 17.51
C GLN A 5 -3.30 1.90 16.02
N LYS A 6 -2.89 3.09 15.59
CA LYS A 6 -2.83 3.47 14.18
C LYS A 6 -1.51 2.97 13.59
N VAL A 7 -1.60 2.16 12.55
CA VAL A 7 -0.45 1.49 11.92
C VAL A 7 -0.38 1.87 10.44
N ALA A 8 0.84 2.08 9.96
CA ALA A 8 1.14 2.12 8.54
C ALA A 8 1.76 0.79 8.13
N VAL A 9 1.24 0.19 7.05
CA VAL A 9 1.83 -1.01 6.43
C VAL A 9 2.71 -0.54 5.28
N VAL A 10 3.96 -0.99 5.26
CA VAL A 10 4.97 -0.56 4.28
C VAL A 10 5.59 -1.77 3.59
N ASP A 11 5.88 -1.63 2.30
CA ASP A 11 6.59 -2.64 1.50
C ASP A 11 7.56 -1.96 0.53
N ASP A 12 8.55 -2.67 -0.02
CA ASP A 12 9.45 -2.09 -1.01
C ASP A 12 8.74 -1.95 -2.37
N THR A 13 8.01 -2.98 -2.79
CA THR A 13 7.39 -3.04 -4.12
C THR A 13 5.97 -3.61 -4.07
N CYS A 14 5.00 -2.86 -4.57
CA CYS A 14 3.65 -3.35 -4.82
C CYS A 14 3.55 -3.92 -6.24
N THR A 15 3.21 -5.22 -6.33
CA THR A 15 2.83 -5.89 -7.58
C THR A 15 1.34 -6.25 -7.54
N THR A 16 1.00 -7.48 -7.15
CA THR A 16 -0.38 -7.94 -6.93
C THR A 16 -0.88 -7.63 -5.52
N GLY A 17 0.00 -7.17 -4.62
CA GLY A 17 -0.34 -6.76 -3.25
C GLY A 17 -0.40 -7.89 -2.22
N GLY A 18 -0.06 -9.13 -2.58
CA GLY A 18 -0.19 -10.29 -1.66
C GLY A 18 0.47 -10.10 -0.29
N SER A 19 1.72 -9.62 -0.25
CA SER A 19 2.44 -9.34 1.00
C SER A 19 1.78 -8.24 1.82
N LEU A 20 1.33 -7.17 1.17
CA LEU A 20 0.62 -6.06 1.81
C LEU A 20 -0.70 -6.53 2.43
N PHE A 21 -1.50 -7.34 1.72
CA PHE A 21 -2.75 -7.87 2.25
C PHE A 21 -2.53 -8.78 3.46
N HIS A 22 -1.51 -9.64 3.42
CA HIS A 22 -1.18 -10.50 4.56
C HIS A 22 -0.75 -9.69 5.79
N ALA A 23 0.05 -8.63 5.60
CA ALA A 23 0.46 -7.75 6.69
C ALA A 23 -0.71 -6.94 7.26
N ILE A 24 -1.60 -6.45 6.40
CA ILE A 24 -2.84 -5.75 6.80
C ILE A 24 -3.72 -6.66 7.65
N GLU A 25 -4.02 -7.87 7.17
CA GLU A 25 -4.83 -8.86 7.89
C GLU A 25 -4.23 -9.15 9.26
N ALA A 26 -2.92 -9.40 9.34
CA ALA A 26 -2.25 -9.71 10.59
C ALA A 26 -2.34 -8.58 11.64
N VAL A 27 -2.26 -7.30 11.23
CA VAL A 27 -2.36 -6.18 12.18
C VAL A 27 -3.81 -5.83 12.55
N GLU A 28 -4.75 -6.01 11.62
CA GLU A 28 -6.18 -5.84 11.88
C GLU A 28 -6.71 -6.93 12.83
N ASP A 29 -6.23 -8.17 12.72
CA ASP A 29 -6.55 -9.27 13.64
C ASP A 29 -6.10 -9.00 15.09
N GLU A 30 -5.00 -8.26 15.26
CA GLU A 30 -4.53 -7.74 16.56
C GLU A 30 -5.33 -6.51 17.05
N GLY A 31 -6.32 -6.07 16.27
CA GLY A 31 -7.20 -4.94 16.55
C GLY A 31 -6.60 -3.57 16.26
N CYS A 32 -5.56 -3.49 15.43
CA CYS A 32 -4.99 -2.20 14.98
C CYS A 32 -5.87 -1.57 13.88
N GLU A 33 -5.70 -0.27 13.66
CA GLU A 33 -6.30 0.48 12.56
C GLU A 33 -5.22 0.76 11.51
N VAL A 34 -5.35 0.19 10.31
CA VAL A 34 -4.45 0.52 9.20
C VAL A 34 -4.85 1.86 8.62
N VAL A 35 -4.06 2.89 8.91
CA VAL A 35 -4.34 4.26 8.46
C VAL A 35 -3.59 4.64 7.19
N LYS A 36 -2.62 3.83 6.77
CA LYS A 36 -1.82 4.09 5.57
C LYS A 36 -1.20 2.80 5.04
N VAL A 37 -1.13 2.67 3.72
CA VAL A 37 -0.37 1.62 3.03
C VAL A 37 0.62 2.30 2.08
N LEU A 38 1.91 1.97 2.19
CA LEU A 38 2.95 2.60 1.39
C LEU A 38 3.83 1.58 0.68
N SER A 39 4.25 1.90 -0.54
CA SER A 39 5.39 1.22 -1.16
C SER A 39 6.43 2.20 -1.72
N ILE A 40 7.67 1.74 -1.92
CA ILE A 40 8.64 2.54 -2.68
C ILE A 40 8.25 2.53 -4.16
N MET A 41 7.93 1.36 -4.72
CA MET A 41 7.56 1.17 -6.12
C MET A 41 6.16 0.57 -6.25
N ASP A 42 5.36 1.06 -7.19
CA ASP A 42 4.18 0.37 -7.71
C ASP A 42 4.45 -0.08 -9.15
N ARG A 43 4.28 -1.38 -9.41
CA ARG A 43 4.50 -2.00 -10.73
C ARG A 43 3.25 -2.06 -11.60
N ARG A 44 2.12 -1.48 -11.16
CA ARG A 44 0.82 -1.51 -11.86
C ARG A 44 0.34 -2.91 -12.23
N ALA A 45 0.61 -3.89 -11.37
CA ALA A 45 0.14 -5.27 -11.54
C ALA A 45 -1.18 -5.57 -10.80
N GLY A 46 -1.95 -4.52 -10.46
CA GLY A 46 -3.29 -4.60 -9.88
C GLY A 46 -3.37 -4.55 -8.35
N GLY A 47 -2.25 -4.63 -7.62
CA GLY A 47 -2.26 -4.59 -6.16
C GLY A 47 -2.70 -3.23 -5.59
N SER A 48 -2.21 -2.13 -6.16
CA SER A 48 -2.60 -0.77 -5.77
C SER A 48 -4.08 -0.49 -6.03
N ASP A 49 -4.59 -0.92 -7.18
CA ASP A 49 -6.02 -0.82 -7.52
C ASP A 49 -6.89 -1.58 -6.52
N GLU A 50 -6.48 -2.80 -6.15
CA GLU A 50 -7.22 -3.62 -5.18
C GLU A 50 -7.18 -3.02 -3.76
N LEU A 51 -6.04 -2.47 -3.33
CA LEU A 51 -5.94 -1.74 -2.06
C LEU A 51 -6.90 -0.55 -2.03
N ASN A 52 -6.88 0.28 -3.07
CA ASN A 52 -7.80 1.42 -3.20
C ASN A 52 -9.27 0.96 -3.23
N ARG A 53 -9.58 -0.11 -3.97
CA ARG A 53 -10.93 -0.70 -4.04
C ARG A 53 -11.43 -1.18 -2.69
N ARG A 54 -10.54 -1.71 -1.84
CA ARG A 54 -10.84 -2.11 -0.46
C ARG A 54 -10.90 -0.94 0.52
N GLY A 55 -10.60 0.28 0.09
CA GLY A 55 -10.68 1.50 0.90
C GLY A 55 -9.40 1.83 1.67
N TYR A 56 -8.28 1.15 1.38
CA TYR A 56 -7.00 1.49 1.97
C TYR A 56 -6.39 2.74 1.30
N ASP A 57 -5.83 3.63 2.11
CA ASP A 57 -5.06 4.78 1.62
C ASP A 57 -3.67 4.30 1.15
N PHE A 58 -3.59 3.86 -0.10
CA PHE A 58 -2.35 3.40 -0.73
C PHE A 58 -1.59 4.55 -1.41
N GLN A 59 -0.29 4.64 -1.17
CA GLN A 59 0.62 5.51 -1.91
C GLN A 59 1.92 4.79 -2.24
N SER A 60 2.48 5.07 -3.42
CA SER A 60 3.86 4.69 -3.75
C SER A 60 4.71 5.94 -3.97
N LEU A 61 6.05 5.85 -3.85
CA LEU A 61 6.96 6.95 -4.24
C LEU A 61 7.21 6.99 -5.75
N PHE A 62 7.23 5.81 -6.36
CA PHE A 62 7.48 5.62 -7.78
C PHE A 62 6.43 4.70 -8.38
N VAL A 63 6.14 4.91 -9.67
CA VAL A 63 5.33 4.00 -10.46
C VAL A 63 6.09 3.61 -11.73
N ALA A 64 6.10 2.31 -12.02
CA ALA A 64 6.56 1.80 -13.31
C ALA A 64 5.37 1.73 -14.27
N ASP A 65 5.54 2.22 -15.50
CA ASP A 65 4.55 2.00 -16.56
C ASP A 65 4.78 0.67 -17.30
N ASP A 66 3.91 0.39 -18.27
CA ASP A 66 3.93 -0.86 -19.05
C ASP A 66 5.21 -1.03 -19.89
N LYS A 67 6.00 0.04 -20.09
CA LYS A 67 7.30 0.01 -20.77
C LYS A 67 8.47 -0.16 -19.79
N GLY A 68 8.20 -0.13 -18.48
CA GLY A 68 9.20 -0.18 -17.43
C GLY A 68 9.85 1.17 -17.13
N GLU A 69 9.32 2.29 -17.64
CA GLU A 69 9.80 3.63 -17.30
C GLU A 69 9.31 4.00 -15.89
N ILE A 70 10.19 4.66 -15.11
CA ILE A 70 9.92 5.01 -13.71
C ILE A 70 9.49 6.49 -13.64
N HIS A 71 8.35 6.72 -13.01
CA HIS A 71 7.78 8.05 -12.79
C HIS A 71 7.65 8.32 -11.28
N ILE A 72 7.97 9.54 -10.85
CA ILE A 72 7.72 9.97 -9.46
C ILE A 72 6.23 10.23 -9.30
N THR A 73 5.62 9.68 -8.25
CA THR A 73 4.24 10.00 -7.89
C THR A 73 4.19 11.37 -7.23
N GLN A 74 3.16 12.17 -7.49
CA GLN A 74 2.94 13.38 -6.69
C GLN A 74 2.38 12.98 -5.33
N ILE A 75 3.16 13.25 -4.27
CA ILE A 75 2.77 12.96 -2.89
C ILE A 75 2.22 14.25 -2.27
N GLY A 76 0.88 14.36 -2.18
CA GLY A 76 0.12 15.53 -1.71
C GLY A 76 -0.09 16.58 -2.83
N SER A 77 -1.20 17.29 -2.99
CA SER A 77 -2.47 17.44 -2.24
C SER A 77 -3.63 17.51 -3.24
N GLN A 78 -4.67 16.70 -3.04
CA GLN A 78 -6.04 17.21 -3.16
C GLN A 78 -6.61 17.31 -1.75
#